data_AF-A0A381QSW7-F1
#
_entry.id   AF-A0A381QSW7-F1
#
_cell.length_a   1.000
_cell.length_b   1.000
_cell.length_c   1.000
_cell.angle_alpha   90.00
_cell.angle_beta   90.00
_cell.angle_gamma   90.00
#
_symmetry.space_group_name_H-M   'P 1'
#
loop_
_entity.id
_entity.type
_entity.pdbx_description
1 polymer ?
#
loop_
_entity_poly.entity_id
_entity_poly.type
_entity_poly.pdbx_seq_one_letter_code
_entity_poly.pdbx_strand_id
1 'polypeptide(L)'
;VVGLAFTLVAFRMGRSWLYGYIAVCIVLANIFVTKQIILFGIAATGGNVVYGAVFLATDLLAEHYGKKEARQAVFIGFFSAVFYTVMSQMILGLEASAEDWGASAGMVDIFATAPAIIVASLVAYLVSQLHDIWAFHAIREKTSGKFLWLRNNGSTWISQLIDSIVFSLLAFLVLPTLMGSENALPVNVVMEIVISTYLLKILVAAIDTPFLYFSYYVKPVGVAA
;
A
#
# COMPACT_ATOMS: atom_id res chain seq x y z
N VAL A 1 -1.92 2.54 -14.34
CA VAL A 1 -1.12 2.34 -15.59
C VAL A 1 0.28 2.93 -15.48
N VAL A 2 0.46 4.25 -15.32
CA VAL A 2 1.82 4.85 -15.25
C VAL A 2 2.67 4.22 -14.14
N GLY A 3 2.16 4.14 -12.91
CA GLY A 3 2.87 3.48 -11.80
C GLY A 3 3.21 2.01 -12.11
N LEU A 4 2.30 1.26 -12.72
CA LEU A 4 2.54 -0.15 -13.10
C LEU A 4 3.65 -0.29 -14.15
N ALA A 5 3.72 0.65 -15.12
CA ALA A 5 4.79 0.67 -16.10
C ALA A 5 6.15 0.97 -15.45
N PHE A 6 6.22 1.93 -14.52
CA PHE A 6 7.44 2.20 -13.75
C PHE A 6 7.84 1.02 -12.87
N THR A 7 6.89 0.27 -12.31
CA THR A 7 7.16 -0.98 -11.59
C THR A 7 7.89 -1.99 -12.49
N LEU A 8 7.47 -2.15 -13.74
CA LEU A 8 8.13 -3.04 -14.70
C LEU A 8 9.53 -2.57 -15.08
N VAL A 9 9.74 -1.26 -15.20
CA VAL A 9 11.09 -0.68 -15.39
C VAL A 9 11.97 -0.99 -14.20
N ALA A 10 11.49 -0.76 -12.97
CA ALA A 10 12.23 -1.10 -11.76
C ALA A 10 12.55 -2.61 -11.69
N PHE A 11 11.60 -3.47 -12.06
CA PHE A 11 11.81 -4.92 -12.15
C PHE A 11 12.90 -5.29 -13.16
N ARG A 12 12.90 -4.67 -14.35
CA ARG A 12 13.91 -4.88 -15.39
C ARG A 12 15.32 -4.55 -14.88
N MET A 13 15.45 -3.59 -13.96
CA MET A 13 16.71 -3.17 -13.34
C MET A 13 17.12 -4.02 -12.14
N GLY A 14 16.21 -4.86 -11.62
CA GLY A 14 16.46 -5.86 -10.60
C GLY A 14 15.87 -5.56 -9.22
N ARG A 15 15.97 -6.52 -8.29
CA ARG A 15 15.34 -6.47 -6.96
C ARG A 15 15.63 -5.20 -6.14
N SER A 16 16.86 -4.68 -6.18
CA SER A 16 17.23 -3.49 -5.41
C SER A 16 16.46 -2.24 -5.86
N TRP A 17 16.17 -2.14 -7.16
CA TRP A 17 15.36 -1.07 -7.72
C TRP A 17 13.89 -1.20 -7.30
N LEU A 18 13.37 -2.43 -7.23
CA LEU A 18 12.02 -2.67 -6.69
C LEU A 18 11.91 -2.27 -5.22
N TYR A 19 12.94 -2.52 -4.40
CA TYR A 19 12.95 -2.05 -3.02
C TYR A 19 12.90 -0.53 -2.90
N GLY A 20 13.75 0.18 -3.66
CA GLY A 20 13.73 1.64 -3.68
C GLY A 20 12.40 2.18 -4.21
N TYR A 21 11.86 1.56 -5.25
CA TYR A 21 10.56 1.94 -5.82
C TYR A 21 9.42 1.78 -4.82
N ILE A 22 9.36 0.65 -4.09
CA ILE A 22 8.36 0.43 -3.04
C ILE A 22 8.47 1.50 -1.95
N ALA A 23 9.68 1.81 -1.48
CA ALA A 23 9.88 2.86 -0.48
C ALA A 23 9.32 4.21 -0.94
N VAL A 24 9.65 4.63 -2.18
CA VAL A 24 9.15 5.88 -2.77
C VAL A 24 7.63 5.85 -2.93
N CYS A 25 7.07 4.77 -3.47
CA CYS A 25 5.64 4.63 -3.66
C CYS A 25 4.87 4.68 -2.34
N ILE A 26 5.41 4.10 -1.26
CA ILE A 26 4.79 4.18 0.06
C ILE A 26 4.75 5.62 0.56
N VAL A 27 5.83 6.38 0.42
CA VAL A 27 5.85 7.81 0.78
C VAL A 27 4.83 8.60 -0.04
N LEU A 28 4.82 8.42 -1.36
CA LEU A 28 3.87 9.09 -2.26
C LEU A 28 2.42 8.70 -1.95
N ALA A 29 2.15 7.44 -1.63
CA ALA A 29 0.82 6.97 -1.28
C ALA A 29 0.30 7.67 -0.02
N ASN A 30 1.14 7.85 1.00
CA ASN A 30 0.79 8.58 2.22
C ASN A 30 0.56 10.07 1.98
N ILE A 31 1.26 10.69 1.03
CA ILE A 31 1.01 12.09 0.66
C ILE A 31 -0.31 12.21 -0.11
N PHE A 32 -0.50 11.38 -1.13
CA PHE A 32 -1.63 11.48 -2.05
C PHE A 32 -2.96 10.95 -1.50
N VAL A 33 -2.95 10.27 -0.35
CA VAL A 33 -4.19 9.84 0.33
C VAL A 33 -5.07 11.02 0.73
N THR A 34 -4.46 12.19 1.00
CA THR A 34 -5.16 13.44 1.35
C THR A 34 -5.98 13.99 0.18
N LYS A 35 -5.64 13.62 -1.06
CA LYS A 35 -6.37 14.01 -2.26
C LYS A 35 -7.47 13.01 -2.58
N GLN A 36 -8.72 13.43 -2.34
CA GLN A 36 -9.91 12.71 -2.78
C GLN A 36 -10.10 12.85 -4.30
N ILE A 37 -10.47 11.76 -4.97
CA ILE A 37 -10.69 11.67 -6.41
C ILE A 37 -11.91 10.79 -6.70
N ILE A 38 -12.45 10.89 -7.91
CA ILE A 38 -13.45 9.95 -8.42
C ILE A 38 -12.78 9.09 -9.49
N LEU A 39 -12.77 7.77 -9.28
CA LEU A 39 -12.20 6.80 -10.19
C LEU A 39 -13.30 5.82 -10.63
N PHE A 40 -13.59 5.75 -11.93
CA PHE A 40 -14.67 4.92 -12.48
C PHE A 40 -16.05 5.13 -11.83
N GLY A 41 -16.34 6.37 -11.40
CA GLY A 41 -17.60 6.71 -10.72
C GLY A 41 -17.64 6.35 -9.23
N ILE A 42 -16.54 5.87 -8.65
CA ILE A 42 -16.41 5.50 -7.24
C ILE A 42 -15.44 6.47 -6.55
N ALA A 43 -15.76 6.89 -5.33
CA ALA A 43 -14.86 7.70 -4.51
C ALA A 43 -13.58 6.92 -4.19
N ALA A 44 -12.43 7.56 -4.38
CA ALA A 44 -11.10 6.99 -4.14
C ALA A 44 -10.14 8.07 -3.66
N THR A 45 -8.92 7.69 -3.29
CA THR A 45 -7.85 8.65 -3.00
C THR A 45 -6.72 8.53 -4.03
N GLY A 46 -5.89 9.57 -4.14
CA GLY A 46 -4.66 9.50 -4.92
C GLY A 46 -3.71 8.39 -4.43
N GLY A 47 -3.75 8.05 -3.14
CA GLY A 47 -2.99 6.96 -2.55
C GLY A 47 -3.35 5.59 -3.13
N ASN A 48 -4.64 5.31 -3.37
CA ASN A 48 -5.10 4.04 -3.95
C ASN A 48 -4.47 3.77 -5.32
N VAL A 49 -4.21 4.81 -6.11
CA VAL A 49 -3.58 4.69 -7.44
C VAL A 49 -2.12 4.25 -7.32
N VAL A 50 -1.40 4.72 -6.30
CA VAL A 50 0.01 4.36 -6.07
C VAL A 50 0.14 2.98 -5.44
N TYR A 51 -0.81 2.58 -4.58
CA TYR A 51 -0.81 1.26 -3.95
C TYR A 51 -0.82 0.10 -4.95
N GLY A 52 -1.54 0.21 -6.07
CA GLY A 52 -1.47 -0.83 -7.13
C GLY A 52 -0.05 -1.06 -7.66
N ALA A 53 0.77 0.01 -7.74
CA ALA A 53 2.17 -0.13 -8.13
C ALA A 53 3.02 -0.83 -7.06
N VAL A 54 2.69 -0.65 -5.78
CA VAL A 54 3.32 -1.36 -4.66
C VAL A 54 2.98 -2.86 -4.71
N PHE A 55 1.70 -3.21 -4.88
CA PHE A 55 1.27 -4.61 -4.99
C PHE A 55 1.96 -5.33 -6.14
N LEU A 56 1.94 -4.74 -7.34
CA LEU A 56 2.67 -5.32 -8.47
C LEU A 56 4.16 -5.49 -8.17
N ALA A 57 4.80 -4.53 -7.48
CA ALA A 57 6.22 -4.63 -7.13
C ALA A 57 6.50 -5.77 -6.13
N THR A 58 5.64 -5.93 -5.11
CA THR A 58 5.75 -7.03 -4.14
C THR A 58 5.46 -8.39 -4.77
N ASP A 59 4.49 -8.46 -5.69
CA ASP A 59 4.13 -9.68 -6.41
C ASP A 59 5.27 -10.12 -7.34
N LEU A 60 5.93 -9.17 -8.02
CA LEU A 60 7.12 -9.46 -8.83
C LEU A 60 8.28 -9.99 -7.99
N LEU A 61 8.48 -9.44 -6.79
CA LEU A 61 9.46 -9.98 -5.85
C LEU A 61 9.07 -11.38 -5.39
N ALA A 62 7.81 -11.62 -5.03
CA ALA A 62 7.32 -12.92 -4.58
C ALA A 62 7.46 -13.98 -5.68
N GLU A 63 7.14 -13.61 -6.92
CA GLU A 63 7.15 -14.53 -8.05
C GLU A 63 8.57 -14.89 -8.51
N HIS A 64 9.40 -13.88 -8.79
CA HIS A 64 10.70 -14.04 -9.45
C HIS A 64 11.87 -14.16 -8.48
N TYR A 65 11.74 -13.59 -7.29
CA TYR A 65 12.83 -13.55 -6.29
C TYR A 65 12.48 -14.33 -5.01
N GLY A 66 11.21 -14.73 -4.85
CA GLY A 66 10.74 -15.60 -3.79
C GLY A 66 10.31 -14.89 -2.50
N LYS A 67 9.82 -15.70 -1.57
CA LYS A 67 9.14 -15.28 -0.34
C LYS A 67 9.97 -14.34 0.54
N LYS A 68 11.28 -14.62 0.65
CA LYS A 68 12.20 -13.86 1.49
C LYS A 68 12.33 -12.43 0.99
N GLU A 69 12.47 -12.27 -0.32
CA GLU A 69 12.71 -10.98 -0.96
C GLU A 69 11.43 -10.13 -0.95
N ALA A 70 10.26 -10.74 -1.15
CA ALA A 70 8.96 -10.07 -0.97
C ALA A 70 8.77 -9.59 0.48
N ARG A 71 9.08 -10.44 1.46
CA ARG A 71 8.97 -10.07 2.89
C ARG A 71 9.90 -8.91 3.24
N GLN A 72 11.11 -8.91 2.69
CA GLN A 72 12.04 -7.79 2.86
C GLN A 72 11.49 -6.49 2.28
N ALA A 73 10.87 -6.53 1.11
CA ALA A 73 10.17 -5.38 0.52
C ALA A 73 9.09 -4.82 1.45
N VAL A 74 8.28 -5.70 2.06
CA VAL A 74 7.24 -5.27 3.01
C VAL A 74 7.83 -4.53 4.20
N PHE A 75 8.91 -5.04 4.78
CA PHE A 75 9.60 -4.36 5.89
C PHE A 75 10.26 -3.04 5.48
N ILE A 76 10.80 -2.94 4.26
CA ILE A 76 11.32 -1.68 3.72
C ILE A 76 10.19 -0.65 3.55
N GLY A 77 9.05 -1.07 2.99
CA GLY A 77 7.87 -0.22 2.89
C GLY A 77 7.35 0.22 4.26
N PHE A 78 7.25 -0.70 5.22
CA PHE A 78 6.85 -0.40 6.60
C PHE A 78 7.79 0.62 7.26
N PHE A 79 9.10 0.39 7.18
CA PHE A 79 10.10 1.32 7.70
C PHE A 79 9.98 2.69 7.04
N SER A 80 9.78 2.74 5.72
CA SER A 80 9.61 3.99 4.97
C SER A 80 8.37 4.76 5.41
N ALA A 81 7.25 4.07 5.65
CA ALA A 81 6.03 4.68 6.18
C ALA A 81 6.22 5.24 7.60
N VAL A 82 6.87 4.49 8.48
CA VAL A 82 7.20 4.94 9.85
C VAL A 82 8.12 6.15 9.80
N PHE A 83 9.20 6.06 9.03
CA PHE A 83 10.17 7.14 8.89
C PHE A 83 9.52 8.41 8.32
N TYR A 84 8.76 8.30 7.24
CA TYR A 84 7.97 9.39 6.68
C TYR A 84 7.08 10.05 7.74
N THR A 85 6.35 9.22 8.50
CA THR A 85 5.40 9.73 9.48
C THR A 85 6.12 10.48 10.59
N VAL A 86 7.14 9.88 11.21
CA VAL A 86 7.91 10.50 12.29
C VAL A 86 8.55 11.80 11.82
N MET A 87 9.18 11.79 10.64
CA MET A 87 9.81 12.99 10.09
C MET A 87 8.79 14.09 9.79
N SER A 88 7.65 13.75 9.19
CA SER A 88 6.60 14.72 8.89
C SER A 88 6.03 15.39 10.14
N GLN A 89 5.75 14.63 11.20
CA GLN A 89 5.26 15.17 12.47
C GLN A 89 6.33 16.00 13.20
N MET A 90 7.58 15.55 13.17
CA MET A 90 8.68 16.28 13.79
C MET A 90 8.90 17.64 13.12
N ILE A 91 8.87 17.69 11.79
CA ILE A 91 9.02 18.95 11.03
C ILE A 91 7.81 19.87 11.23
N LEU A 92 6.59 19.33 11.27
CA LEU A 92 5.38 20.11 11.59
C LEU A 92 5.41 20.75 12.98
N GLY A 93 6.11 20.12 13.93
CA GLY A 93 6.26 20.65 15.29
C GLY A 93 7.29 21.78 15.44
N LEU A 94 8.04 22.10 14.38
CA LEU A 94 9.00 23.20 14.40
C LEU A 94 8.31 24.53 14.09
N GLU A 95 8.73 25.60 14.77
CA GLU A 95 8.24 26.94 14.47
C GLU A 95 8.68 27.39 13.07
N ALA A 96 7.73 27.94 12.31
CA ALA A 96 8.01 28.50 11.01
C ALA A 96 8.87 29.76 11.13
N SER A 97 9.84 29.91 10.22
CA SER A 97 10.60 31.15 10.08
C SER A 97 9.71 32.30 9.59
N ALA A 98 10.08 33.54 9.90
CA ALA A 98 9.46 34.73 9.31
C ALA A 98 9.58 34.76 7.77
N GLU A 99 10.56 34.05 7.21
CA GLU A 99 10.79 33.90 5.77
C GLU A 99 10.08 32.68 5.16
N ASP A 100 9.18 32.00 5.89
CA ASP A 100 8.41 30.88 5.35
C ASP A 100 7.48 31.34 4.22
N TRP A 101 7.59 30.70 3.06
CA TRP A 101 6.79 31.04 1.88
C TRP A 101 5.37 30.44 1.91
N GLY A 102 4.79 30.29 3.11
CA GLY A 102 3.52 29.60 3.34
C GLY A 102 3.61 28.07 3.29
N ALA A 103 4.82 27.51 3.25
CA ALA A 103 5.03 26.07 3.23
C ALA A 103 4.53 25.42 4.53
N SER A 104 4.72 26.08 5.67
CA SER A 104 4.24 25.56 6.96
C SER A 104 2.73 25.34 6.97
N ALA A 105 1.94 26.26 6.41
CA ALA A 105 0.49 26.10 6.33
C ALA A 105 0.10 24.93 5.42
N GLY A 106 0.68 24.84 4.22
CA GLY A 106 0.41 23.73 3.31
C GLY A 106 0.87 22.37 3.84
N MET A 107 1.95 22.35 4.64
CA MET A 107 2.39 21.14 5.32
C MET A 107 1.36 20.65 6.33
N VAL A 108 0.69 21.53 7.08
CA VAL A 108 -0.37 21.12 8.02
C VAL A 108 -1.49 20.41 7.26
N ASP A 109 -1.95 20.94 6.13
CA ASP A 109 -3.03 20.33 5.34
C ASP A 109 -2.69 18.93 4.80
N ILE A 110 -1.41 18.67 4.50
CA ILE A 110 -0.96 17.41 3.89
C ILE A 110 -0.50 16.40 4.95
N PHE A 111 0.20 16.87 5.99
CA PHE A 111 0.93 16.01 6.92
C PHE A 111 0.28 15.92 8.29
N ALA A 112 -0.70 16.77 8.65
CA ALA A 112 -1.42 16.64 9.92
C ALA A 112 -2.35 15.42 9.88
N THR A 113 -1.78 14.24 10.12
CA THR A 113 -2.52 12.99 10.16
C THR A 113 -2.86 12.63 11.61
N ALA A 114 -4.07 12.15 11.85
CA ALA A 114 -4.44 11.68 13.19
C ALA A 114 -3.57 10.47 13.60
N PRO A 115 -2.99 10.46 14.82
CA PRO A 115 -2.17 9.34 15.31
C PRO A 115 -2.87 7.97 15.22
N ALA A 116 -4.18 7.93 15.45
CA ALA A 116 -4.99 6.73 15.30
C ALA A 116 -4.96 6.16 13.87
N ILE A 117 -5.04 7.04 12.85
CA ILE A 117 -5.01 6.63 11.44
C ILE A 117 -3.64 6.08 11.09
N ILE A 118 -2.56 6.75 11.52
CA ILE A 118 -1.18 6.29 11.30
C ILE A 118 -0.99 4.87 11.84
N VAL A 119 -1.35 4.65 13.11
CA VAL A 119 -1.16 3.35 13.77
C VAL A 119 -2.01 2.29 13.07
N ALA A 120 -3.27 2.60 12.75
CA ALA A 120 -4.14 1.69 12.03
C ALA A 120 -3.59 1.31 10.65
N SER A 121 -3.09 2.27 9.87
CA SER A 121 -2.50 2.04 8.55
C SER A 121 -1.25 1.16 8.62
N LEU A 122 -0.37 1.41 9.58
CA LEU A 122 0.86 0.64 9.76
C LEU A 122 0.57 -0.82 10.16
N VAL A 123 -0.38 -1.02 11.08
CA VAL A 123 -0.80 -2.36 11.51
C VAL A 123 -1.51 -3.09 10.38
N ALA A 124 -2.47 -2.45 9.71
CA ALA A 124 -3.19 -3.03 8.58
C ALA A 124 -2.25 -3.44 7.45
N TYR A 125 -1.34 -2.55 7.05
CA TYR A 125 -0.32 -2.82 6.03
C TYR A 125 0.54 -4.02 6.40
N LEU A 126 1.08 -4.06 7.62
CA LEU A 126 1.99 -5.15 8.01
C LEU A 126 1.27 -6.50 8.03
N VAL A 127 0.07 -6.55 8.60
CA VAL A 127 -0.73 -7.79 8.68
C VAL A 127 -1.17 -8.25 7.29
N SER A 128 -1.69 -7.33 6.47
CA SER A 128 -2.21 -7.65 5.14
C SER A 128 -1.12 -8.08 4.17
N GLN A 129 0.02 -7.39 4.14
CA GLN A 129 1.12 -7.71 3.24
C GLN A 129 1.83 -9.02 3.61
N LEU A 130 1.99 -9.30 4.90
CA LEU A 130 2.55 -10.58 5.34
C LEU A 130 1.61 -11.75 5.03
N HIS A 131 0.30 -11.53 5.16
CA HIS A 131 -0.71 -12.50 4.74
C HIS A 131 -0.66 -12.71 3.22
N ASP A 132 -0.56 -11.64 2.43
CA ASP A 132 -0.51 -11.72 0.97
C ASP A 132 0.62 -12.61 0.48
N ILE A 133 1.85 -12.37 0.97
CA ILE A 133 3.02 -13.19 0.65
C ILE A 133 2.80 -14.65 1.07
N TRP A 134 2.23 -14.88 2.26
CA TRP A 134 1.94 -16.24 2.71
C TRP A 134 0.93 -16.94 1.79
N ALA A 135 -0.18 -16.27 1.48
CA ALA A 135 -1.25 -16.80 0.64
C ALA A 135 -0.78 -17.03 -0.80
N PHE A 136 -0.01 -16.10 -1.37
CA PHE A 136 0.57 -16.22 -2.72
C PHE A 136 1.40 -17.50 -2.85
N HIS A 137 2.31 -17.73 -1.89
CA HIS A 137 3.14 -18.94 -1.89
C HIS A 137 2.35 -20.20 -1.56
N ALA A 138 1.38 -20.15 -0.63
CA ALA A 138 0.52 -21.28 -0.33
C ALA A 138 -0.31 -21.72 -1.55
N ILE A 139 -0.83 -20.77 -2.33
CA ILE A 139 -1.54 -21.07 -3.57
C ILE A 139 -0.57 -21.63 -4.61
N ARG A 140 0.63 -21.04 -4.76
CA ARG A 140 1.68 -21.54 -5.67
C ARG A 140 2.07 -22.99 -5.38
N GLU A 141 2.23 -23.36 -4.12
CA GLU A 141 2.54 -24.73 -3.71
C GLU A 141 1.38 -25.69 -4.02
N LYS A 142 0.14 -25.30 -3.66
CA LYS A 142 -1.06 -26.11 -3.94
C LYS A 142 -1.33 -26.31 -5.43
N THR A 143 -1.02 -25.32 -6.27
CA THR A 143 -1.24 -25.40 -7.72
C THR A 143 -0.03 -25.96 -8.48
N SER A 144 1.04 -26.38 -7.78
CA SER A 144 2.31 -26.79 -8.42
C SER A 144 2.85 -25.74 -9.39
N GLY A 145 2.69 -24.46 -9.03
CA GLY A 145 3.11 -23.31 -9.85
C GLY A 145 2.13 -22.92 -10.97
N LYS A 146 1.04 -23.66 -11.19
CA LYS A 146 0.04 -23.36 -12.22
C LYS A 146 -0.88 -22.21 -11.78
N PHE A 147 -1.50 -21.52 -12.75
CA PHE A 147 -2.48 -20.43 -12.54
C PHE A 147 -1.92 -19.20 -11.79
N LEU A 148 -1.01 -18.47 -12.42
CA LEU A 148 -0.48 -17.19 -11.91
C LEU A 148 -1.58 -16.21 -11.51
N TRP A 149 -2.64 -16.06 -12.32
CA TRP A 149 -3.77 -15.18 -12.02
C TRP A 149 -4.45 -15.52 -10.68
N LEU A 150 -4.55 -16.82 -10.33
CA LEU A 150 -5.26 -17.27 -9.13
C LEU A 150 -4.46 -16.92 -7.88
N ARG A 151 -3.14 -17.17 -7.89
CA ARG A 151 -2.32 -16.79 -6.75
C ARG A 151 -2.20 -15.29 -6.60
N ASN A 152 -2.13 -14.54 -7.70
CA ASN A 152 -2.10 -13.08 -7.69
C ASN A 152 -3.39 -12.50 -7.11
N ASN A 153 -4.52 -12.70 -7.79
CA ASN A 153 -5.79 -12.10 -7.36
C ASN A 153 -6.29 -12.72 -6.05
N GLY A 154 -6.13 -14.04 -5.88
CA GLY A 154 -6.60 -14.73 -4.69
C GLY A 154 -5.88 -14.29 -3.42
N SER A 155 -4.55 -14.11 -3.46
CA SER A 155 -3.82 -13.57 -2.31
C SER A 155 -4.20 -12.12 -2.07
N THR A 156 -4.23 -11.30 -3.12
CA THR A 156 -4.49 -9.87 -2.98
C THR A 156 -5.90 -9.61 -2.46
N TRP A 157 -6.94 -10.27 -2.98
CA TRP A 157 -8.32 -10.06 -2.54
C TRP A 157 -8.50 -10.37 -1.05
N ILE A 158 -8.01 -11.52 -0.58
CA ILE A 158 -8.13 -11.86 0.86
C ILE A 158 -7.32 -10.87 1.71
N SER A 159 -6.12 -10.50 1.26
CA SER A 159 -5.26 -9.58 2.00
C SER A 159 -5.84 -8.17 2.04
N GLN A 160 -6.49 -7.71 0.96
CA GLN A 160 -7.18 -6.42 0.94
C GLN A 160 -8.44 -6.40 1.78
N LEU A 161 -9.11 -7.54 1.94
CA LEU A 161 -10.21 -7.67 2.90
C LEU A 161 -9.68 -7.53 4.34
N ILE A 162 -8.61 -8.25 4.68
CA ILE A 162 -7.95 -8.14 5.99
C ILE A 162 -7.50 -6.70 6.25
N ASP A 163 -6.84 -6.07 5.27
CA ASP A 163 -6.40 -4.69 5.34
C ASP A 163 -7.55 -3.74 5.64
N SER A 164 -8.65 -3.85 4.87
CA SER A 164 -9.80 -2.95 4.98
C SER A 164 -10.51 -3.11 6.33
N ILE A 165 -10.64 -4.34 6.83
CA ILE A 165 -11.22 -4.62 8.15
C ILE A 165 -10.31 -4.08 9.26
N VAL A 166 -9.04 -4.46 9.27
CA VAL A 166 -8.09 -4.07 10.32
C VAL A 166 -7.92 -2.55 10.36
N PHE A 167 -7.74 -1.92 9.20
CA PHE A 167 -7.62 -0.47 9.10
C PHE A 167 -8.87 0.24 9.61
N SER A 168 -10.05 -0.10 9.08
CA SER A 168 -11.27 0.66 9.40
C SER A 168 -11.69 0.48 10.86
N LEU A 169 -11.55 -0.72 11.41
CA LEU A 169 -11.82 -0.98 12.83
C LEU A 169 -10.85 -0.24 13.74
N LEU A 170 -9.54 -0.28 13.44
CA LEU A 170 -8.56 0.41 14.28
C LEU A 170 -8.67 1.93 14.16
N ALA A 171 -8.75 2.46 12.94
CA ALA A 171 -8.72 3.89 12.66
C ALA A 171 -9.96 4.63 13.17
N PHE A 172 -11.15 4.03 13.01
CA PHE A 172 -12.41 4.73 13.23
C PHE A 172 -13.20 4.26 14.44
N LEU A 173 -12.89 3.09 15.02
CA LEU A 173 -13.62 2.55 16.17
C LEU A 173 -12.70 2.36 17.38
N VAL A 174 -11.71 1.47 17.29
CA VAL A 174 -10.93 1.02 18.45
C VAL A 174 -10.01 2.10 18.98
N LEU A 175 -9.12 2.67 18.15
CA LEU A 175 -8.15 3.67 18.63
C LEU A 175 -8.81 4.98 19.08
N PRO A 176 -9.78 5.56 18.34
CA PRO A 176 -10.49 6.74 18.83
C PRO A 176 -11.18 6.50 20.19
N THR A 177 -11.83 5.34 20.37
CA THR A 177 -12.49 4.98 21.63
C THR A 177 -11.48 4.84 22.77
N LEU A 178 -10.36 4.14 22.53
CA LEU A 178 -9.30 3.97 23.54
C LEU A 178 -8.61 5.28 23.91
N MET A 179 -8.50 6.21 22.97
CA MET A 179 -7.88 7.53 23.17
C MET A 179 -8.86 8.57 23.74
N GLY A 180 -10.11 8.19 24.02
CA GLY A 180 -11.14 9.11 24.55
C GLY A 180 -11.58 10.18 23.55
N SER A 181 -11.41 9.94 22.25
CA SER A 181 -11.84 10.87 21.20
C SER A 181 -13.32 10.71 20.90
N GLU A 182 -14.04 11.82 20.81
CA GLU A 182 -15.46 11.83 20.37
C GLU A 182 -15.64 11.47 18.89
N ASN A 183 -14.54 11.31 18.13
CA ASN A 183 -14.56 11.02 16.70
C ASN A 183 -14.75 9.51 16.38
N ALA A 184 -15.03 8.67 17.39
CA ALA A 184 -15.31 7.25 17.15
C ALA A 184 -16.60 7.10 16.33
N LEU A 185 -16.52 6.39 15.20
CA LEU A 185 -17.64 6.19 14.30
C LEU A 185 -18.51 4.98 14.74
N PRO A 186 -19.84 5.04 14.50
CA PRO A 186 -20.72 3.90 14.69
C PRO A 186 -20.32 2.68 13.86
N VAL A 187 -20.52 1.47 14.39
CA VAL A 187 -20.12 0.21 13.74
C VAL A 187 -20.69 0.05 12.33
N ASN A 188 -21.93 0.47 12.09
CA ASN A 188 -22.56 0.41 10.78
C ASN A 188 -21.81 1.26 9.74
N VAL A 189 -21.38 2.47 10.11
CA VAL A 189 -20.61 3.36 9.23
C VAL A 189 -19.23 2.76 8.95
N VAL A 190 -18.58 2.19 9.96
CA VAL A 190 -17.29 1.52 9.78
C VAL A 190 -17.41 0.34 8.81
N MET A 191 -18.48 -0.44 8.89
CA MET A 191 -18.72 -1.56 7.96
C MET A 191 -18.99 -1.08 6.52
N GLU A 192 -19.68 0.04 6.33
CA GLU A 192 -19.83 0.66 5.01
C GLU A 192 -18.48 1.11 4.42
N ILE A 193 -17.59 1.66 5.26
CA ILE A 193 -16.23 2.02 4.87
C ILE A 193 -15.44 0.77 4.46
N VAL A 194 -15.52 -0.32 5.22
CA VAL A 194 -14.85 -1.59 4.88
C VAL A 194 -15.27 -2.07 3.49
N ILE A 195 -16.59 -2.14 3.24
CA ILE A 195 -17.13 -2.67 1.98
C ILE A 195 -16.74 -1.77 0.80
N SER A 196 -16.95 -0.46 0.92
CA SER A 196 -16.66 0.49 -0.16
C SER A 196 -15.17 0.51 -0.52
N THR A 197 -14.28 0.54 0.48
CA THR A 197 -12.83 0.55 0.27
C THR A 197 -12.35 -0.77 -0.33
N TYR A 198 -12.89 -1.90 0.14
CA TYR A 198 -12.54 -3.23 -0.34
C TYR A 198 -12.90 -3.43 -1.82
N LEU A 199 -14.11 -3.04 -2.23
CA LEU A 199 -14.55 -3.19 -3.62
C LEU A 199 -13.65 -2.45 -4.60
N LEU A 200 -13.22 -1.23 -4.25
CA LEU A 200 -12.30 -0.47 -5.10
C LEU A 200 -10.93 -1.14 -5.22
N LYS A 201 -10.42 -1.71 -4.12
CA LYS A 201 -9.12 -2.41 -4.09
C LYS A 201 -9.12 -3.68 -4.95
N ILE A 202 -10.24 -4.42 -4.99
CA ILE A 202 -10.40 -5.60 -5.86
C ILE A 202 -10.24 -5.22 -7.33
N LEU A 203 -10.87 -4.13 -7.76
CA LEU A 203 -10.80 -3.66 -9.15
C LEU A 203 -9.37 -3.29 -9.55
N VAL A 204 -8.64 -2.62 -8.66
CA VAL A 204 -7.23 -2.26 -8.88
C VAL A 204 -6.37 -3.52 -9.01
N ALA A 205 -6.51 -4.49 -8.10
CA ALA A 205 -5.76 -5.74 -8.14
C ALA A 205 -6.00 -6.55 -9.44
N ALA A 206 -7.22 -6.52 -9.96
CA ALA A 206 -7.54 -7.17 -11.23
C ALA A 206 -6.77 -6.54 -12.41
N ILE A 207 -6.56 -5.21 -12.39
CA ILE A 207 -5.81 -4.48 -13.42
C ILE A 207 -4.30 -4.79 -13.37
N ASP A 208 -3.78 -5.19 -12.21
CA ASP A 208 -2.35 -5.49 -12.04
C ASP A 208 -1.96 -6.84 -12.68
N THR A 209 -2.94 -7.75 -12.83
CA THR A 209 -2.70 -9.11 -13.33
C THR A 209 -2.06 -9.16 -14.73
N PRO A 210 -2.56 -8.43 -15.77
CA PRO A 210 -1.89 -8.36 -17.07
C PRO A 210 -0.41 -7.93 -17.00
N PHE A 211 -0.06 -7.00 -16.11
CA PHE A 211 1.31 -6.52 -15.95
C PHE A 211 2.21 -7.59 -15.32
N LEU A 212 1.67 -8.37 -14.39
CA LEU A 212 2.40 -9.50 -13.82
C LEU A 212 2.70 -10.57 -14.88
N TYR A 213 1.76 -10.87 -15.77
CA TYR A 213 2.03 -11.75 -16.91
C TYR A 213 3.07 -11.15 -17.87
N PHE A 214 3.02 -9.84 -18.10
CA PHE A 214 3.98 -9.15 -18.97
C PHE A 214 5.42 -9.23 -18.45
N SER A 215 5.61 -9.35 -17.13
CA SER A 215 6.94 -9.47 -16.52
C SER A 215 7.77 -10.65 -17.03
N TYR A 216 7.14 -11.74 -17.51
CA TYR A 216 7.85 -12.87 -18.11
C TYR A 216 8.56 -12.52 -19.43
N TYR A 217 8.11 -11.48 -20.11
CA TYR A 217 8.74 -10.97 -21.34
C TYR A 217 9.81 -9.90 -21.05
N VAL A 218 9.78 -9.29 -19.85
CA VAL A 218 10.65 -8.18 -19.45
C VAL A 218 11.62 -8.63 -18.35
N LYS A 219 12.27 -9.79 -18.55
CA LYS A 219 13.18 -10.38 -17.55
C LYS A 219 14.28 -9.39 -17.13
N PRO A 220 14.77 -9.44 -15.88
CA PRO A 220 15.82 -8.54 -15.39
C PRO A 220 17.09 -8.61 -16.24
N VAL A 221 17.77 -7.47 -16.44
CA VAL A 221 19.07 -7.44 -17.14
C VAL A 221 20.08 -8.24 -16.31
N GLY A 222 20.62 -9.33 -16.87
CA GLY A 222 21.72 -10.09 -16.24
C GLY A 222 21.31 -11.34 -15.43
N VAL A 223 20.03 -11.73 -15.42
CA VAL A 223 19.62 -13.05 -14.90
C VAL A 223 19.53 -14.01 -16.10
N ALA A 224 20.47 -14.95 -16.20
CA ALA A 224 20.49 -15.96 -17.26
C ALA A 224 19.19 -16.80 -17.24
N ALA A 225 18.76 -17.21 -18.43
CA ALA A 225 17.49 -17.89 -18.70
C ALA A 225 17.36 -19.23 -17.97
#